data_AF-A0A963RKK8-F1
#
_entry.id   AF-A0A963RKK8-F1
#
_cell.length_a   1.000
_cell.length_b   1.000
_cell.length_c   1.000
_cell.angle_alpha   90.00
_cell.angle_beta   90.00
_cell.angle_gamma   90.00
#
_symmetry.space_group_name_H-M   'P 1'
#
loop_
_entity.id
_entity.type
_entity.pdbx_description
1 polymer ?
#
loop_
_entity_poly.entity_id
_entity_poly.type
_entity_poly.pdbx_seq_one_letter_code
_entity_poly.pdbx_strand_id
1 'polypeptide(L)' 'AMKMEHTLTAPFDGVIAELDASEGAQVSEGALLAQIVQKEQD' A
#
# COMPACT_ATOMS: atom_id res chain seq x y z
N ALA A 1 -2.44 -23.54 2.24
CA ALA A 1 -2.60 -23.29 0.79
C ALA A 1 -3.88 -22.48 0.57
N MET A 2 -3.80 -21.17 0.70
CA MET A 2 -4.76 -20.28 0.05
C MET A 2 -3.98 -19.66 -1.11
N LYS A 3 -4.21 -20.19 -2.32
CA LYS A 3 -3.65 -19.65 -3.57
C LYS A 3 -4.46 -18.40 -3.94
N MET A 4 -4.32 -17.36 -3.13
CA MET A 4 -5.10 -16.14 -3.27
C MET A 4 -4.11 -14.98 -3.18
N GLU A 5 -3.92 -14.32 -4.31
CA GLU A 5 -3.24 -13.04 -4.39
C GLU A 5 -4.30 -11.95 -4.29
N HIS A 6 -4.06 -10.95 -3.45
CA HIS A 6 -4.94 -9.79 -3.33
C HIS A 6 -4.16 -8.53 -3.70
N THR A 7 -4.59 -7.88 -4.77
CA THR A 7 -4.01 -6.61 -5.20
C THR A 7 -4.70 -5.46 -4.46
N LEU A 8 -3.91 -4.64 -3.78
CA LEU A 8 -4.38 -3.38 -3.22
C LEU A 8 -4.23 -2.27 -4.27
N THR A 9 -5.30 -1.53 -4.52
CA THR A 9 -5.29 -0.37 -5.43
C THR A 9 -5.29 0.90 -4.61
N ALA A 10 -4.52 1.90 -5.06
CA ALA A 10 -4.55 3.22 -4.46
C ALA A 10 -5.98 3.83 -4.49
N PRO A 11 -6.44 4.47 -3.40
CA PRO A 11 -7.77 5.06 -3.36
C PRO A 11 -7.91 6.35 -4.19
N PHE A 12 -6.79 6.98 -4.57
CA PHE A 12 -6.74 8.20 -5.38
C PHE A 12 -5.34 8.36 -6.01
N ASP A 13 -5.24 9.28 -6.98
CA ASP A 13 -3.96 9.67 -7.58
C ASP A 13 -3.12 10.51 -6.62
N GLY A 14 -1.85 10.12 -6.42
CA GLY A 14 -1.00 10.76 -5.43
C GLY A 14 0.48 10.42 -5.55
N VAL A 15 1.22 10.74 -4.51
CA VAL A 15 2.63 10.36 -4.33
C VAL A 15 2.75 9.44 -3.12
N ILE A 16 3.59 8.42 -3.23
CA ILE A 16 3.94 7.56 -2.09
C ILE A 16 4.79 8.38 -1.11
N ALA A 17 4.26 8.64 0.07
CA ALA A 17 5.00 9.28 1.16
C ALA A 17 5.86 8.26 1.92
N GLU A 18 5.28 7.08 2.20
CA GLU A 18 5.92 6.00 2.94
C GLU A 18 5.53 4.63 2.34
N LEU A 19 6.45 3.67 2.35
CA LEU A 19 6.25 2.29 1.90
C LEU A 19 6.98 1.34 2.85
N ASP A 20 6.21 0.70 3.72
CA ASP A 20 6.71 -0.23 4.75
C ASP A 20 6.53 -1.71 4.35
N ALA A 21 5.98 -1.96 3.16
CA ALA A 21 5.85 -3.31 2.62
C ALA A 21 7.17 -3.80 2.02
N SER A 22 7.49 -5.08 2.26
CA SER A 22 8.66 -5.77 1.69
C SER A 22 8.25 -7.15 1.18
N GLU A 23 8.94 -7.66 0.16
CA GLU A 23 8.68 -9.00 -0.37
C GLU A 23 8.85 -10.08 0.71
N GLY A 24 7.89 -11.00 0.80
CA GLY A 24 7.89 -12.08 1.78
C GLY A 24 7.63 -11.64 3.23
N ALA A 25 7.46 -10.33 3.49
CA ALA A 25 7.12 -9.85 4.83
C ALA A 25 5.71 -10.30 5.23
N GLN A 26 5.56 -10.71 6.48
CA GLN A 26 4.26 -11.03 7.06
C GLN A 26 3.70 -9.79 7.74
N VAL A 27 2.41 -9.52 7.52
CA VAL A 27 1.72 -8.33 8.04
C VAL A 27 0.45 -8.76 8.79
N SER A 28 0.02 -7.94 9.74
CA SER A 28 -1.22 -8.14 10.50
C SER A 28 -2.37 -7.38 9.87
N GLU A 29 -3.61 -7.76 10.21
CA GLU A 29 -4.79 -6.99 9.83
C GLU A 29 -4.69 -5.55 10.37
N GLY A 30 -4.96 -4.57 9.50
CA GLY A 30 -4.86 -3.15 9.84
C GLY A 30 -3.43 -2.58 9.81
N ALA A 31 -2.41 -3.35 9.44
CA ALA A 31 -1.06 -2.82 9.25
C ALA A 31 -1.04 -1.75 8.14
N LEU A 32 -0.34 -0.63 8.40
CA LEU A 32 -0.08 0.38 7.38
C LEU A 32 1.01 -0.15 6.44
N LEU A 33 0.68 -0.32 5.15
CA LEU A 33 1.63 -0.84 4.15
C LEU A 33 2.25 0.27 3.31
N ALA A 34 1.44 1.27 2.97
CA ALA A 34 1.86 2.43 2.22
C ALA A 34 0.99 3.64 2.58
N GLN A 35 1.60 4.82 2.61
CA GLN A 35 0.90 6.09 2.75
C GLN A 35 0.97 6.85 1.42
N ILE A 36 -0.19 7.32 0.95
CA ILE A 36 -0.31 8.10 -0.28
C ILE A 36 -0.81 9.49 0.10
N VAL A 37 -0.13 10.52 -0.41
CA VAL A 37 -0.55 11.92 -0.29
C VAL A 37 -1.04 12.44 -1.63
N GLN A 38 -2.01 13.36 -1.62
CA GLN A 38 -2.47 13.99 -2.85
C GLN A 38 -1.32 14.75 -3.51
N LYS A 39 -1.21 14.65 -4.83
CA LYS A 39 -0.31 15.53 -5.58
C LYS A 39 -0.85 16.94 -5.49
N GLU A 40 -0.05 17.87 -4.97
CA GLU A 40 -0.35 19.29 -5.10
C GLU A 40 -0.35 19.61 -6.60
N GLN A 41 -1.49 20.11 -7.09
CA GLN A 41 -1.62 20.52 -8.49
C GLN A 41 -1.12 21.96 -8.57
N ASP A 42 0.10 22.14 -9.09
CA ASP A 42 0.60 23.45 -9.54
C ASP A 42 -0.17 23.95 -10.78
#